data_AF-A0A841T8I4-F1
#
_entry.id   AF-A0A841T8I4-F1
#
_cell.length_a   1.000
_cell.length_b   1.000
_cell.length_c   1.000
_cell.angle_alpha   90.00
_cell.angle_beta   90.00
_cell.angle_gamma   90.00
#
_symmetry.space_group_name_H-M   'P 1'
#
loop_
_entity.id
_entity.type
_entity.pdbx_description
1 polymer ?
#
loop_
_entity_poly.entity_id
_entity_poly.type
_entity_poly.pdbx_seq_one_letter_code
_entity_poly.pdbx_strand_id
1 'polypeptide(L)'
;MKVKSKVFISVSIIIIMVIVLYQSYKIHQLNSQIEMINPTISSRTIQNGLVQLEGEIYYQKEHGWESPEQIVVRIQNVMEGISVTVETGQYTKKLSNDESDSLWEMYHYLYKFTENKSTHNLILSEEEKQEFEQLEDNLRSNGWGLNIGFSSDWDYFIKRVNSFLSNSK
;
A
#
# COMPACT_ATOMS: atom_id res chain seq x y z
N MET A 1 37.33 -38.71 -35.92
CA MET A 1 36.20 -38.64 -34.95
C MET A 1 36.40 -37.64 -33.79
N LYS A 2 37.62 -37.49 -33.23
CA LYS A 2 37.90 -36.65 -32.05
C LYS A 2 37.69 -35.13 -32.22
N VAL A 3 37.87 -34.58 -33.43
CA VAL A 3 37.72 -33.12 -33.67
C VAL A 3 36.24 -32.71 -33.69
N LYS A 4 35.37 -33.53 -34.27
CA LYS A 4 33.91 -33.29 -34.30
C LYS A 4 33.30 -33.29 -32.89
N SER A 5 33.79 -34.15 -31.98
CA SER A 5 33.31 -34.16 -30.59
C SER A 5 33.79 -32.94 -29.79
N LYS A 6 35.04 -32.46 -30.01
CA LYS A 6 35.55 -31.24 -29.37
C LYS A 6 34.78 -29.99 -29.80
N VAL A 7 34.47 -29.87 -31.09
CA VAL A 7 33.64 -28.77 -31.62
C VAL A 7 32.24 -28.81 -31.03
N PHE A 8 31.63 -30.00 -30.93
CA PHE A 8 30.30 -30.14 -30.33
C PHE A 8 30.28 -29.71 -28.85
N ILE A 9 31.28 -30.12 -28.07
CA ILE A 9 31.43 -29.73 -26.66
C ILE A 9 31.61 -28.22 -26.53
N SER A 10 32.47 -27.60 -27.36
CA SER A 10 32.67 -26.14 -27.33
C SER A 10 31.39 -25.37 -27.65
N VAL A 11 30.61 -25.82 -28.64
CA VAL A 11 29.32 -25.18 -29.00
C VAL A 11 28.31 -25.31 -27.85
N SER A 12 28.22 -26.47 -27.20
CA SER A 12 27.33 -26.66 -26.04
C SER A 12 27.68 -25.74 -24.87
N ILE A 13 28.97 -25.51 -24.60
CA ILE A 13 29.41 -24.58 -23.54
C ILE A 13 28.97 -23.15 -23.84
N ILE A 14 29.11 -22.71 -25.10
CA ILE A 14 28.69 -21.36 -25.52
C ILE A 14 27.17 -21.20 -25.37
N ILE A 15 26.38 -22.21 -25.78
CA ILE A 15 24.92 -22.17 -25.64
C ILE A 15 24.51 -22.07 -24.17
N ILE A 16 25.13 -22.88 -23.29
CA ILE A 16 24.86 -22.82 -21.84
C ILE A 16 25.23 -21.43 -21.28
N MET A 17 26.36 -20.87 -21.69
CA MET A 17 26.80 -19.55 -21.25
C MET A 17 25.82 -18.45 -21.69
N VAL A 18 25.31 -18.51 -22.92
CA VAL A 18 24.27 -17.59 -23.42
C VAL A 18 22.97 -17.73 -22.63
N ILE A 19 22.55 -18.97 -22.31
CA ILE A 19 21.35 -19.21 -21.50
C ILE A 19 21.52 -18.63 -20.09
N VAL A 20 22.67 -18.85 -19.45
CA VAL A 20 22.97 -18.30 -18.12
C VAL A 20 22.95 -16.78 -18.14
N LEU A 21 23.62 -16.15 -19.13
CA LEU A 21 23.64 -14.69 -19.27
C LEU A 21 22.24 -14.11 -19.50
N TYR A 22 21.42 -14.78 -20.32
CA TYR A 22 20.03 -14.37 -20.55
C TYR A 22 19.18 -14.46 -19.26
N GLN A 23 19.33 -15.54 -18.50
CA GLN A 23 18.65 -15.69 -17.22
C GLN A 23 19.12 -14.67 -16.19
N SER A 24 20.44 -14.41 -16.09
CA SER A 24 20.98 -13.37 -15.21
C SER A 24 20.49 -11.97 -15.60
N TYR A 25 20.43 -11.66 -16.89
CA TYR A 25 19.88 -10.38 -17.37
C TYR A 25 18.40 -10.25 -17.00
N LYS A 26 17.60 -11.29 -17.24
CA LYS A 26 16.17 -11.31 -16.90
C LYS A 26 15.94 -11.18 -15.40
N ILE A 27 16.72 -11.90 -14.58
CA ILE A 27 16.67 -11.81 -13.11
C ILE A 27 17.06 -10.41 -12.64
N HIS A 28 18.12 -9.81 -13.20
CA HIS A 28 18.52 -8.46 -12.83
C HIS A 28 17.44 -7.42 -13.20
N GLN A 29 16.82 -7.55 -14.37
CA GLN A 29 15.72 -6.68 -14.80
C GLN A 29 14.47 -6.86 -13.92
N LEU A 30 14.17 -8.09 -13.49
CA LEU A 30 13.10 -8.38 -12.54
C LEU A 30 13.43 -7.78 -11.17
N ASN A 31 14.65 -7.98 -10.68
CA ASN A 31 15.12 -7.48 -9.38
C ASN A 31 15.12 -5.96 -9.34
N SER A 32 15.48 -5.26 -10.41
CA SER A 32 15.40 -3.79 -10.48
C SER A 32 13.97 -3.26 -10.43
N GLN A 33 13.00 -4.00 -11.00
CA GLN A 33 11.57 -3.64 -10.91
C GLN A 33 11.00 -3.99 -9.52
N ILE A 34 11.48 -5.07 -8.90
CA ILE A 34 11.15 -5.48 -7.53
C ILE A 34 11.80 -4.56 -6.48
N GLU A 35 12.93 -3.92 -6.80
CA GLU A 35 13.55 -2.87 -5.98
C GLU A 35 12.75 -1.56 -6.00
N MET A 36 11.99 -1.29 -7.07
CA MET A 36 11.08 -0.12 -7.12
C MET A 36 9.87 -0.26 -6.19
N ILE A 37 9.49 -1.48 -5.81
CA ILE A 37 8.51 -1.72 -4.75
C ILE A 37 9.26 -1.82 -3.42
N ASN A 38 9.70 -0.66 -2.97
CA ASN A 38 10.34 -0.48 -1.69
C ASN A 38 9.23 -0.28 -0.64
N PRO A 39 9.21 -1.05 0.47
CA PRO A 39 8.32 -0.80 1.62
C PRO A 39 8.29 0.68 2.05
N THR A 40 9.38 1.42 1.85
CA THR A 40 9.46 2.87 2.06
C THR A 40 8.57 3.70 1.11
N ILE A 41 8.45 3.32 -0.16
CA ILE A 41 7.58 4.03 -1.13
C ILE A 41 6.12 3.71 -0.83
N SER A 42 5.82 2.42 -0.62
CA SER A 42 4.49 1.94 -0.22
C SER A 42 3.96 2.62 1.05
N SER A 43 4.77 2.63 2.12
CA SER A 43 4.39 3.27 3.39
C SER A 43 4.20 4.77 3.23
N ARG A 44 4.97 5.47 2.39
CA ARG A 44 4.74 6.90 2.10
C ARG A 44 3.42 7.14 1.37
N THR A 45 3.09 6.34 0.36
CA THR A 45 1.83 6.47 -0.38
C THR A 45 0.64 6.30 0.55
N ILE A 46 0.65 5.25 1.39
CA ILE A 46 -0.43 5.00 2.36
C ILE A 46 -0.50 6.13 3.39
N GLN A 47 0.63 6.52 3.99
CA GLN A 47 0.67 7.61 4.98
C GLN A 47 0.16 8.94 4.40
N ASN A 48 0.56 9.30 3.19
CA ASN A 48 0.07 10.50 2.52
C ASN A 48 -1.43 10.44 2.26
N GLY A 49 -1.95 9.28 1.86
CA GLY A 49 -3.38 9.07 1.67
C GLY A 49 -4.16 9.24 2.98
N LEU A 50 -3.63 8.73 4.10
CA LEU A 50 -4.25 8.88 5.43
C LEU A 50 -4.28 10.34 5.91
N VAL A 51 -3.20 11.09 5.67
CA VAL A 51 -3.16 12.53 5.97
C VAL A 51 -4.13 13.31 5.10
N GLN A 52 -4.25 12.96 3.82
CA GLN A 52 -5.24 13.58 2.93
C GLN A 52 -6.67 13.23 3.34
N LEU A 53 -6.91 12.00 3.80
CA LEU A 53 -8.21 11.57 4.30
C LEU A 53 -8.60 12.35 5.56
N GLU A 54 -7.70 12.47 6.53
CA GLU A 54 -7.92 13.26 7.74
C GLU A 54 -8.24 14.73 7.41
N GLY A 55 -7.45 15.34 6.52
CA GLY A 55 -7.68 16.70 6.07
C GLY A 55 -8.99 16.88 5.30
N GLU A 56 -9.40 15.90 4.50
CA GLU A 56 -10.68 15.93 3.76
C GLU A 56 -11.87 15.82 4.71
N ILE A 57 -11.82 14.93 5.71
CA ILE A 57 -12.91 14.83 6.71
C ILE A 57 -13.03 16.15 7.48
N TYR A 58 -11.90 16.69 7.95
CA TYR A 58 -11.88 17.99 8.62
C TYR A 58 -12.49 19.09 7.74
N TYR A 59 -12.09 19.14 6.46
CA TYR A 59 -12.62 20.13 5.51
C TYR A 59 -14.14 19.99 5.34
N GLN A 60 -14.64 18.77 5.11
CA GLN A 60 -16.08 18.54 4.93
C GLN A 60 -16.87 18.91 6.19
N LYS A 61 -16.36 18.58 7.39
CA LYS A 61 -16.98 18.99 8.67
C LYS A 61 -17.13 20.51 8.78
N GLU A 62 -16.06 21.27 8.51
CA GLU A 62 -16.07 22.73 8.60
C GLU A 62 -16.93 23.41 7.52
N HIS A 63 -17.19 22.72 6.41
CA HIS A 63 -17.97 23.24 5.27
C HIS A 63 -19.34 22.57 5.13
N GLY A 64 -19.87 21.98 6.21
CA GLY A 64 -21.25 21.49 6.23
C GLY A 64 -21.52 20.28 5.34
N TRP A 65 -20.49 19.48 5.02
CA TRP A 65 -20.57 18.25 4.24
C TRP A 65 -21.12 18.49 2.83
N GLU A 66 -20.61 19.50 2.14
CA GLU A 66 -21.01 19.87 0.77
C GLU A 66 -20.61 18.83 -0.30
N SER A 67 -19.56 18.04 -0.06
CA SER A 67 -19.06 17.03 -1.01
C SER A 67 -18.48 15.80 -0.31
N PRO A 68 -19.30 15.07 0.49
CA PRO A 68 -18.82 13.97 1.32
C PRO A 68 -18.31 12.76 0.51
N GLU A 69 -18.70 12.65 -0.77
CA GLU A 69 -18.14 11.64 -1.69
C GLU A 69 -16.62 11.73 -1.83
N GLN A 70 -16.02 12.91 -1.63
CA GLN A 70 -14.57 13.07 -1.67
C GLN A 70 -13.88 12.24 -0.58
N ILE A 71 -14.49 12.12 0.61
CA ILE A 71 -13.98 11.28 1.70
C ILE A 71 -13.91 9.81 1.22
N VAL A 72 -14.97 9.31 0.58
CA VAL A 72 -15.01 7.95 0.03
C VAL A 72 -13.89 7.73 -0.98
N VAL A 73 -13.65 8.69 -1.88
CA VAL A 73 -12.53 8.63 -2.84
C VAL A 73 -11.17 8.58 -2.14
N ARG A 74 -10.96 9.38 -1.08
CA ARG A 74 -9.71 9.34 -0.31
C ARG A 74 -9.52 7.98 0.36
N ILE A 75 -10.57 7.41 0.94
CA ILE A 75 -10.51 6.08 1.56
C ILE A 75 -10.15 5.01 0.52
N GLN A 76 -10.79 5.04 -0.65
CA GLN A 76 -10.50 4.11 -1.74
C GLN A 76 -9.03 4.19 -2.20
N ASN A 77 -8.47 5.39 -2.31
CA ASN A 77 -7.06 5.57 -2.68
C ASN A 77 -6.10 4.98 -1.62
N VAL A 78 -6.43 5.13 -0.33
CA VAL A 78 -5.64 4.50 0.76
C VAL A 78 -5.73 2.98 0.66
N MET A 79 -6.93 2.45 0.46
CA MET A 79 -7.17 1.03 0.32
C MET A 79 -6.44 0.43 -0.88
N GLU A 80 -6.40 1.13 -2.02
CA GLU A 80 -5.62 0.72 -3.19
C GLU A 80 -4.13 0.66 -2.87
N GLY A 81 -3.59 1.70 -2.20
CA GLY A 81 -2.21 1.71 -1.74
C GLY A 81 -1.87 0.53 -0.83
N ILE A 82 -2.80 0.14 0.06
CA ILE A 82 -2.67 -1.04 0.92
C ILE A 82 -2.67 -2.32 0.07
N SER A 83 -3.66 -2.53 -0.80
CA SER A 83 -3.79 -3.75 -1.62
C SER A 83 -2.55 -3.97 -2.47
N VAL A 84 -2.09 -2.94 -3.17
CA VAL A 84 -0.87 -2.99 -3.99
C VAL A 84 0.33 -3.34 -3.12
N THR A 85 0.47 -2.75 -1.94
CA THR A 85 1.59 -3.03 -1.02
C THR A 85 1.59 -4.47 -0.54
N VAL A 86 0.41 -5.01 -0.19
CA VAL A 86 0.31 -6.39 0.29
C VAL A 86 0.59 -7.39 -0.83
N GLU A 87 -0.08 -7.26 -1.98
CA GLU A 87 0.10 -8.17 -3.12
C GLU A 87 1.55 -8.23 -3.59
N THR A 88 2.18 -7.06 -3.68
CA THR A 88 3.56 -6.95 -4.16
C THR A 88 4.58 -7.36 -3.09
N GLY A 89 4.34 -7.02 -1.83
CA GLY A 89 5.17 -7.42 -0.70
C GLY A 89 5.20 -8.94 -0.49
N GLN A 90 4.04 -9.60 -0.62
CA GLN A 90 3.93 -11.05 -0.57
C GLN A 90 4.61 -11.71 -1.78
N TYR A 91 4.37 -11.21 -3.00
CA TYR A 91 5.01 -11.72 -4.22
C TYR A 91 6.54 -11.68 -4.15
N THR A 92 7.08 -10.60 -3.57
CA THR A 92 8.53 -10.37 -3.44
C THR A 92 9.14 -10.96 -2.17
N LYS A 93 8.32 -11.56 -1.29
CA LYS A 93 8.73 -12.09 0.04
C LYS A 93 9.41 -11.04 0.93
N LYS A 94 9.06 -9.77 0.74
CA LYS A 94 9.56 -8.63 1.54
C LYS A 94 8.58 -8.22 2.65
N LEU A 95 7.38 -8.78 2.63
CA LEU A 95 6.33 -8.57 3.63
C LEU A 95 6.10 -9.87 4.38
N SER A 96 6.17 -9.81 5.71
CA SER A 96 5.81 -10.94 6.56
C SER A 96 4.28 -11.15 6.60
N ASN A 97 3.85 -12.33 7.03
CA ASN A 97 2.42 -12.62 7.17
C ASN A 97 1.76 -11.69 8.20
N ASP A 98 2.39 -11.46 9.34
CA ASP A 98 1.84 -10.59 10.39
C ASP A 98 1.65 -9.15 9.89
N GLU A 99 2.62 -8.61 9.15
CA GLU A 99 2.50 -7.26 8.56
C GLU A 99 1.42 -7.20 7.48
N SER A 100 1.30 -8.26 6.67
CA SER A 100 0.23 -8.40 5.69
C SER A 100 -1.15 -8.44 6.35
N ASP A 101 -1.27 -9.16 7.46
CA ASP A 101 -2.53 -9.29 8.21
C ASP A 101 -2.91 -7.94 8.84
N SER A 102 -1.95 -7.22 9.44
CA SER A 102 -2.17 -5.85 9.93
C SER A 102 -2.67 -4.91 8.83
N LEU A 103 -2.09 -4.99 7.63
CA LEU A 103 -2.49 -4.15 6.51
C LEU A 103 -3.88 -4.52 5.98
N TRP A 104 -4.20 -5.81 5.88
CA TRP A 104 -5.55 -6.24 5.51
C TRP A 104 -6.60 -5.87 6.56
N GLU A 105 -6.28 -5.95 7.86
CA GLU A 105 -7.18 -5.52 8.92
C GLU A 105 -7.49 -4.01 8.79
N MET A 106 -6.47 -3.20 8.48
CA MET A 106 -6.65 -1.78 8.19
C MET A 106 -7.47 -1.52 6.92
N TYR A 107 -7.23 -2.28 5.85
CA TYR A 107 -8.05 -2.23 4.64
C TYR A 107 -9.52 -2.52 4.96
N HIS A 108 -9.80 -3.57 5.73
CA HIS A 108 -11.16 -3.96 6.08
C HIS A 108 -11.83 -2.97 7.02
N TYR A 109 -11.07 -2.37 7.94
CA TYR A 109 -11.56 -1.27 8.77
C TYR A 109 -12.02 -0.09 7.91
N LEU A 110 -11.19 0.34 6.95
CA LEU A 110 -11.50 1.43 6.03
C LEU A 110 -12.67 1.09 5.08
N TYR A 111 -12.76 -0.17 4.64
CA TYR A 111 -13.82 -0.61 3.73
C TYR A 111 -15.23 -0.35 4.28
N LYS A 112 -15.44 -0.50 5.60
CA LYS A 112 -16.73 -0.25 6.27
C LYS A 112 -17.29 1.15 5.96
N PHE A 113 -16.40 2.15 5.86
CA PHE A 113 -16.77 3.53 5.57
C PHE A 113 -17.10 3.79 4.10
N THR A 114 -16.85 2.83 3.22
CA THR A 114 -17.13 2.93 1.78
C THR A 114 -18.21 1.96 1.32
N GLU A 115 -18.56 0.99 2.17
CA GLU A 115 -19.53 -0.04 1.86
C GLU A 115 -20.88 0.60 1.52
N ASN A 116 -21.41 0.27 0.34
CA ASN A 116 -22.66 0.81 -0.20
C ASN A 116 -22.72 2.33 -0.42
N LYS A 117 -21.59 3.05 -0.32
CA LYS A 117 -21.55 4.50 -0.59
C LYS A 117 -21.23 4.80 -2.05
N SER A 118 -21.98 5.74 -2.62
CA SER A 118 -21.73 6.26 -3.97
C SER A 118 -20.58 7.25 -3.97
N THR A 119 -19.79 7.28 -5.05
CA THR A 119 -18.79 8.32 -5.31
C THR A 119 -19.38 9.58 -5.96
N HIS A 120 -20.71 9.66 -6.06
CA HIS A 120 -21.44 10.77 -6.66
C HIS A 120 -22.70 11.08 -5.86
N ASN A 121 -22.94 12.37 -5.58
CA ASN A 121 -24.13 12.88 -4.87
C ASN A 121 -24.40 12.14 -3.56
N LEU A 122 -23.33 11.88 -2.79
CA LEU A 122 -23.46 11.20 -1.51
C LEU A 122 -24.12 12.16 -0.50
N ILE A 123 -25.11 11.65 0.23
CA ILE A 123 -25.72 12.38 1.34
C ILE A 123 -25.47 11.54 2.58
N LEU A 124 -24.85 12.14 3.58
CA LEU A 124 -24.57 11.49 4.86
C LEU A 124 -25.69 11.76 5.85
N SER A 125 -26.14 10.71 6.52
CA SER A 125 -26.88 10.82 7.78
C SER A 125 -26.01 11.39 8.89
N GLU A 126 -26.64 11.86 9.97
CA GLU A 126 -25.89 12.36 11.14
C GLU A 126 -25.04 11.25 11.80
N GLU A 127 -25.49 10.00 11.75
CA GLU A 127 -24.72 8.86 12.24
C GLU A 127 -23.44 8.66 11.42
N GLU A 128 -23.55 8.66 10.09
CA GLU A 128 -22.38 8.53 9.20
C GLU A 128 -21.40 9.69 9.35
N LYS A 129 -21.90 10.91 9.59
CA LYS A 129 -21.04 12.07 9.89
C LYS A 129 -20.25 11.84 11.17
N GLN A 130 -20.90 11.38 12.24
CA GLN A 130 -20.23 11.07 13.51
C GLN A 130 -19.19 9.96 13.35
N GLU A 131 -19.47 8.94 12.53
CA GLU A 131 -18.50 7.88 12.22
C GLU A 131 -17.25 8.45 11.51
N PHE A 132 -17.42 9.37 10.55
CA PHE A 132 -16.29 10.03 9.91
C PHE A 132 -15.52 10.95 10.87
N GLU A 133 -16.21 11.67 11.75
CA GLU A 133 -15.55 12.48 12.78
C GLU A 133 -14.71 11.62 13.73
N GLN A 134 -15.22 10.45 14.13
CA GLN A 134 -14.44 9.48 14.91
C GLN A 134 -13.24 8.96 14.13
N LEU A 135 -13.39 8.71 12.83
CA LEU A 135 -12.27 8.33 11.96
C LEU A 135 -11.20 9.44 11.92
N GLU A 136 -11.58 10.71 11.77
CA GLU A 136 -10.66 11.86 11.83
C GLU A 136 -9.87 11.87 13.14
N ASP A 137 -10.55 11.76 14.28
CA ASP A 137 -9.93 11.77 15.59
C ASP A 137 -8.97 10.59 15.79
N ASN A 138 -9.34 9.41 15.30
CA ASN A 138 -8.48 8.23 15.32
C ASN A 138 -7.25 8.40 14.43
N LEU A 139 -7.40 8.97 13.23
CA LEU A 139 -6.27 9.25 12.34
C LEU A 139 -5.31 10.27 12.97
N ARG A 140 -5.85 11.36 13.51
CA ARG A 140 -5.06 12.44 14.13
C ARG A 140 -4.32 11.97 15.37
N SER A 141 -5.00 11.26 16.28
CA SER A 141 -4.41 10.73 17.51
C SER A 141 -3.31 9.69 17.27
N ASN A 142 -3.39 8.93 16.17
CA ASN A 142 -2.35 7.97 15.76
C ASN A 142 -1.24 8.60 14.89
N GLY A 143 -1.25 9.92 14.70
CA GLY A 143 -0.14 10.63 14.05
C GLY A 143 -0.28 10.80 12.55
N TRP A 144 -1.45 10.56 11.96
CA TRP A 144 -1.73 10.79 10.54
C TRP A 144 -2.53 12.08 10.30
N GLY A 145 -2.33 13.09 11.15
CA GLY A 145 -2.88 14.43 10.95
C GLY A 145 -1.94 15.35 10.18
N LEU A 146 -2.51 16.42 9.63
CA LEU A 146 -1.74 17.55 9.07
C LEU A 146 -0.68 18.03 10.08
N ASN A 147 0.56 18.20 9.62
CA ASN A 147 1.76 18.62 10.38
C ASN A 147 2.45 17.58 11.27
N ILE A 148 2.11 16.30 11.18
CA ILE A 148 2.81 15.24 11.92
C ILE A 148 3.90 14.63 11.01
N GLY A 149 5.12 14.51 11.54
CA GLY A 149 6.29 14.07 10.77
C GLY A 149 6.11 12.68 10.16
N PHE A 150 6.46 12.56 8.87
CA PHE A 150 6.49 11.30 8.15
C PHE A 150 7.74 10.50 8.53
N SER A 151 7.58 9.21 8.83
CA SER A 151 8.69 8.29 8.84
C SER A 151 8.69 7.48 7.55
N SER A 152 9.85 7.40 6.89
CA SER A 152 10.10 6.46 5.80
C SER A 152 10.43 5.04 6.30
N ASP A 153 10.51 4.86 7.61
CA ASP A 153 10.80 3.58 8.26
C ASP A 153 9.55 2.71 8.28
N TRP A 154 9.69 1.52 7.69
CA TRP A 154 8.63 0.52 7.57
C TRP A 154 8.17 -0.03 8.93
N ASP A 155 9.10 -0.33 9.83
CA ASP A 155 8.78 -0.88 11.14
C ASP A 155 8.00 0.14 11.97
N TYR A 156 8.36 1.41 11.85
CA TYR A 156 7.63 2.50 12.48
C TYR A 156 6.21 2.63 11.91
N PHE A 157 6.07 2.54 10.58
CA PHE A 157 4.78 2.57 9.91
C PHE A 157 3.88 1.42 10.39
N ILE A 158 4.36 0.18 10.40
CA ILE A 158 3.59 -0.99 10.85
C ILE A 158 3.20 -0.87 12.33
N LYS A 159 4.10 -0.42 13.20
CA LYS A 159 3.76 -0.17 14.61
C LYS A 159 2.60 0.82 14.75
N ARG A 160 2.57 1.85 13.91
CA ARG A 160 1.49 2.84 13.91
C ARG A 160 0.18 2.27 13.37
N VAL A 161 0.22 1.45 12.33
CA VAL A 161 -0.96 0.70 11.85
C VAL A 161 -1.57 -0.13 12.98
N ASN A 162 -0.74 -0.88 13.72
CA ASN A 162 -1.20 -1.70 14.83
C ASN A 162 -1.77 -0.88 16.00
N SER A 163 -1.15 0.27 16.32
CA SER A 163 -1.68 1.22 17.31
C SER A 163 -3.06 1.73 16.90
N PHE A 164 -3.21 2.13 15.64
CA PHE A 164 -4.48 2.60 15.11
C PHE A 164 -5.57 1.54 15.19
N LEU A 165 -5.28 0.31 14.74
CA LEU A 165 -6.24 -0.80 14.82
C LEU A 165 -6.65 -1.16 16.25
N SER A 166 -5.76 -0.94 17.22
CA SER A 166 -6.06 -1.19 18.63
C SER A 166 -6.98 -0.12 19.23
N ASN A 167 -6.86 1.13 18.78
CA ASN A 167 -7.69 2.25 19.23
C ASN A 167 -9.06 2.31 18.52
N SER A 168 -9.17 1.63 17.38
CA SER A 168 -10.36 1.60 16.53
C SER A 168 -11.29 0.39 16.77
N LYS A 169 -11.01 -0.41 17.81
CA LYS A 169 -11.83 -1.54 18.29
C LYS A 169 -12.69 -1.13 19.47
#